data_AF-A0A091FD04-F1
#
_entry.id   AF-A0A091FD04-F1
#
_cell.length_a   1.000
_cell.length_b   1.000
_cell.length_c   1.000
_cell.angle_alpha   90.00
_cell.angle_beta   90.00
_cell.angle_gamma   90.00
#
_symmetry.space_group_name_H-M   'P 1'
#
loop_
_entity.id
_entity.type
_entity.pdbx_description
1 polymer ?
#
loop_
_entity_poly.entity_id
_entity_poly.type
_entity_poly.pdbx_seq_one_letter_code
_entity_poly.pdbx_strand_id
1 'polypeptide(L)'
;MDVQTISRSDDTYPAVLQSRLGKDAPARLHALGETAILHQRLLGLICSIQCPGSIVLKTFDVEDNAALLEAGAQPIVEKETGTFIQNNLSIK
;
A
#
# COMPACT_ATOMS: atom_id res chain seq x y z
N MET A 1 0.69 -17.25 -12.09
CA MET A 1 1.01 -15.85 -11.73
C MET A 1 2.51 -15.77 -11.62
N ASP A 2 3.16 -14.88 -12.38
CA ASP A 2 4.61 -14.70 -12.37
C ASP A 2 4.99 -13.61 -11.37
N VAL A 3 5.98 -13.90 -10.51
CA VAL A 3 6.44 -12.99 -9.46
C VAL A 3 7.58 -12.15 -10.00
N GLN A 4 7.34 -10.85 -10.17
CA GLN A 4 8.37 -9.91 -10.57
C GLN A 4 9.24 -9.55 -9.36
N THR A 5 10.53 -9.42 -9.59
CA THR A 5 11.50 -9.02 -8.57
C THR A 5 12.15 -7.72 -8.98
N ILE A 6 12.10 -6.71 -8.11
CA ILE A 6 12.70 -5.38 -8.34
C ILE A 6 13.81 -5.18 -7.32
N SER A 7 15.05 -5.01 -7.78
CA SER A 7 16.21 -4.75 -6.93
C SER A 7 16.33 -3.27 -6.59
N ARG A 8 16.92 -2.91 -5.45
CA ARG A 8 17.26 -1.51 -5.11
C ARG A 8 18.19 -0.83 -6.14
N SER A 9 18.91 -1.62 -6.91
CA SER A 9 19.78 -1.13 -8.00
C SER A 9 19.05 -0.92 -9.32
N ASP A 10 17.79 -1.36 -9.44
CA ASP A 10 17.01 -1.17 -10.67
C ASP A 10 16.46 0.26 -10.74
N ASP A 11 16.41 0.81 -11.95
CA ASP A 11 15.79 2.11 -12.22
C ASP A 11 14.29 2.12 -11.92
N THR A 12 13.65 0.95 -11.88
CA THR A 12 12.24 0.76 -11.55
C THR A 12 11.99 0.66 -10.03
N TYR A 13 13.03 0.76 -9.21
CA TYR A 13 12.87 0.78 -7.76
C TYR A 13 12.23 2.10 -7.31
N PRO A 14 11.13 2.06 -6.52
CA PRO A 14 10.45 3.28 -6.10
C PRO A 14 11.36 4.16 -5.24
N ALA A 15 11.84 5.27 -5.81
CA ALA A 15 12.73 6.21 -5.14
C ALA A 15 12.18 6.73 -3.79
N VAL A 16 10.84 6.78 -3.67
CA VAL A 16 10.15 7.16 -2.44
C VAL A 16 10.54 6.27 -1.25
N LEU A 17 10.71 4.96 -1.46
CA LEU A 17 11.08 4.02 -0.39
C LEU A 17 12.48 4.32 0.14
N GLN A 18 13.42 4.60 -0.77
CA GLN A 18 14.78 4.98 -0.38
C GLN A 18 14.80 6.33 0.33
N SER A 19 14.00 7.30 -0.13
CA SER A 19 13.91 8.63 0.50
C SER A 19 13.28 8.60 1.89
N ARG A 20 12.32 7.69 2.15
CA ARG A 20 11.56 7.64 3.40
C ARG A 20 12.14 6.67 4.43
N LEU A 21 12.68 5.54 3.99
CA LEU A 21 13.19 4.47 4.86
C LEU A 21 14.72 4.43 4.91
N GLY A 22 15.43 5.07 3.97
CA GLY A 22 16.89 5.17 3.98
C GLY A 22 17.59 3.82 3.99
N LYS A 23 18.29 3.51 5.08
CA LYS A 23 18.98 2.22 5.28
C LYS A 23 18.01 1.06 5.53
N ASP A 24 16.82 1.36 6.05
CA ASP A 24 15.80 0.37 6.38
C ASP A 24 14.90 0.04 5.16
N ALA A 25 15.13 0.72 4.03
CA ALA A 25 14.49 0.39 2.76
C ALA A 25 14.86 -1.04 2.31
N PRO A 26 13.89 -1.88 1.94
CA PRO A 26 14.14 -3.27 1.58
C PRO A 26 15.05 -3.35 0.35
N ALA A 27 16.02 -4.27 0.36
CA ALA A 27 16.97 -4.45 -0.74
C ALA A 27 16.29 -4.96 -2.03
N ARG A 28 15.10 -5.56 -1.90
CA ARG A 28 14.36 -6.19 -3.00
C ARG A 28 12.86 -6.13 -2.71
N LEU A 29 12.08 -5.89 -3.76
CA LEU A 29 10.62 -5.98 -3.74
C LEU A 29 10.18 -7.17 -4.59
N HIS A 30 9.13 -7.85 -4.15
CA HIS A 30 8.45 -8.89 -4.91
C HIS A 30 7.04 -8.41 -5.22
N ALA A 31 6.68 -8.40 -6.49
CA ALA A 31 5.42 -7.86 -6.96
C ALA A 31 4.67 -8.87 -7.83
N LEU A 32 3.36 -8.82 -7.74
CA LEU A 32 2.42 -9.58 -8.56
C LEU A 32 1.51 -8.57 -9.27
N GLY A 33 1.42 -8.65 -10.60
CA GLY A 33 0.62 -7.73 -11.41
C GLY A 33 1.43 -6.59 -12.03
N GLU A 34 0.75 -5.46 -12.30
CA GLU A 34 1.33 -4.29 -12.97
C GLU A 34 2.23 -3.49 -12.01
N THR A 35 3.53 -3.41 -12.31
CA THR A 35 4.53 -2.74 -11.46
C THR A 35 4.68 -1.24 -11.78
N ALA A 36 4.20 -0.79 -12.94
CA ALA A 36 4.22 0.62 -13.32
C ALA A 36 3.44 1.52 -12.33
N ILE A 37 2.42 0.98 -11.63
CA ILE A 37 1.64 1.72 -10.63
C ILE A 37 2.52 2.28 -9.49
N LEU A 38 3.64 1.62 -9.18
CA LEU A 38 4.55 2.04 -8.09
C LEU A 38 5.27 3.37 -8.39
N HIS A 39 5.25 3.83 -9.64
CA HIS A 39 5.84 5.11 -10.06
C HIS A 39 4.86 6.28 -10.02
N GLN A 40 3.59 6.01 -9.71
CA GLN A 40 2.56 7.04 -9.59
C GLN A 40 2.51 7.60 -8.16
N ARG A 41 1.84 8.74 -7.99
CA ARG A 41 1.57 9.28 -6.65
C ARG A 41 0.46 8.45 -5.99
N LEU A 42 0.84 7.53 -5.12
CA LEU A 42 -0.08 6.66 -4.39
C LEU A 42 -0.56 7.30 -3.08
N LEU A 43 -1.83 7.05 -2.73
CA LEU A 43 -2.40 7.38 -1.42
C LEU A 43 -2.58 6.10 -0.60
N GLY A 44 -1.92 6.03 0.55
CA GLY A 44 -2.13 4.96 1.52
C GLY A 44 -3.27 5.31 2.47
N LEU A 45 -4.30 4.47 2.52
CA LEU A 45 -5.36 4.52 3.54
C LEU A 45 -5.04 3.46 4.59
N ILE A 46 -4.91 3.88 5.84
CA ILE A 46 -4.58 3.00 6.96
C ILE A 46 -5.60 3.24 8.07
N CYS A 47 -6.09 2.16 8.67
CA CYS A 47 -6.98 2.21 9.82
C CYS A 47 -6.62 1.11 10.83
N SER A 48 -7.20 1.19 12.03
CA SER A 48 -7.06 0.12 13.03
C SER A 48 -7.64 -1.19 12.52
N ILE A 49 -7.03 -2.31 12.88
CA ILE A 49 -7.60 -3.65 12.62
C ILE A 49 -8.96 -3.85 13.30
N GLN A 50 -9.19 -3.13 14.40
CA GLN A 50 -10.46 -3.14 15.14
C GLN A 50 -11.44 -2.07 14.61
N CYS A 51 -11.10 -1.40 13.51
CA CYS A 51 -11.97 -0.39 12.91
C CYS A 51 -13.28 -1.06 12.49
N PRO A 52 -14.45 -0.56 12.94
CA PRO A 52 -15.72 -1.10 12.54
C PRO A 52 -15.86 -1.09 11.01
N GLY A 53 -16.35 -2.17 10.42
CA GLY A 53 -16.56 -2.27 8.97
C GLY A 53 -17.44 -1.14 8.40
N SER A 54 -18.33 -0.58 9.22
CA SER A 54 -19.15 0.59 8.86
C SER A 54 -18.34 1.86 8.59
N ILE A 55 -17.17 2.03 9.22
CA ILE A 55 -16.27 3.15 8.96
C ILE A 55 -15.44 2.90 7.69
N VAL A 56 -15.01 1.65 7.48
CA VAL A 56 -14.31 1.25 6.24
C VAL A 56 -15.21 1.50 5.04
N LEU A 57 -16.45 1.01 5.07
CA LEU A 57 -17.42 1.21 3.98
C LEU A 57 -17.73 2.69 3.74
N LYS A 58 -18.02 3.47 4.79
CA LYS A 58 -18.22 4.92 4.68
C LYS A 58 -17.06 5.65 4.01
N THR A 59 -15.82 5.20 4.19
CA THR A 59 -14.67 5.83 3.55
C THR A 59 -14.75 5.75 2.03
N PHE A 60 -15.36 4.69 1.49
CA PHE A 60 -15.54 4.47 0.06
C PHE A 60 -16.92 4.90 -0.45
N ASP A 61 -17.94 4.94 0.41
CA ASP A 61 -19.32 5.31 0.05
C ASP A 61 -19.57 6.83 0.02
N VAL A 62 -18.68 7.65 0.58
CA VAL A 62 -18.83 9.12 0.57
C VAL A 62 -18.49 9.66 -0.83
N GLU A 63 -19.38 10.47 -1.41
CA GLU A 63 -19.23 11.08 -2.74
C GLU A 63 -17.92 11.87 -2.89
N ASP A 64 -17.47 12.56 -1.84
CA ASP A 64 -16.18 13.29 -1.81
C ASP A 64 -14.96 12.36 -1.94
N ASN A 65 -15.14 11.07 -1.66
CA ASN A 65 -14.12 10.03 -1.76
C ASN A 65 -14.33 9.11 -2.97
N ALA A 66 -15.31 9.37 -3.84
CA ALA A 66 -15.57 8.58 -5.04
C ALA A 66 -14.33 8.50 -5.96
N ALA A 67 -13.50 9.56 -5.95
CA ALA A 67 -12.23 9.58 -6.64
C ALA A 67 -11.26 8.46 -6.20
N LEU A 68 -11.40 7.93 -4.98
CA LEU A 68 -10.60 6.80 -4.49
C LEU A 68 -10.99 5.51 -5.20
N LEU A 69 -12.28 5.27 -5.43
CA LEU A 69 -12.76 4.12 -6.18
C LEU A 69 -12.33 4.19 -7.65
N GLU A 70 -12.47 5.36 -8.28
CA GLU A 70 -11.99 5.61 -9.66
C GLU A 70 -10.47 5.43 -9.80
N ALA A 71 -9.71 5.75 -8.74
CA ALA A 71 -8.27 5.50 -8.67
C ALA A 71 -7.91 4.03 -8.37
N GLY A 72 -8.89 3.14 -8.24
CA GLY A 72 -8.70 1.71 -8.03
C GLY A 72 -8.46 1.31 -6.56
N ALA A 73 -8.80 2.15 -5.59
CA ALA A 73 -8.68 1.80 -4.19
C ALA A 73 -9.61 0.63 -3.83
N GLN A 74 -9.06 -0.38 -3.15
CA GLN A 74 -9.81 -1.52 -2.66
C GLN A 74 -9.60 -1.67 -1.15
N PRO A 75 -10.63 -2.02 -0.36
CA PRO A 75 -10.44 -2.37 1.03
C PRO A 75 -9.57 -3.62 1.12
N ILE A 76 -8.45 -3.51 1.84
CA ILE A 76 -7.60 -4.65 2.16
C ILE A 76 -8.33 -5.47 3.22
N VAL A 77 -9.02 -6.52 2.79
CA VAL A 77 -9.67 -7.47 3.70
C VAL A 77 -8.59 -8.43 4.23
N GLU A 78 -8.49 -8.48 5.54
CA GLU A 78 -7.36 -8.87 6.39
C GLU A 78 -6.85 -10.32 6.31
N LYS A 79 -6.92 -11.02 5.17
CA LYS A 79 -6.57 -12.46 5.19
C LYS A 79 -5.07 -12.77 5.12
N GLU A 80 -4.20 -11.92 4.55
CA GLU A 80 -2.77 -12.31 4.36
C GLU A 80 -1.72 -11.20 4.58
N THR A 81 -2.11 -9.92 4.73
CA THR A 81 -1.16 -8.78 4.85
C THR A 81 -1.06 -8.16 6.24
N GLY A 82 -1.89 -8.61 7.20
CA GLY A 82 -2.04 -7.97 8.52
C GLY A 82 -0.77 -7.90 9.38
N THR A 83 0.15 -8.86 9.22
CA THR A 83 1.35 -8.95 10.08
C THR A 83 2.38 -7.84 9.82
N PHE A 84 2.44 -7.27 8.61
CA PHE A 84 3.45 -6.25 8.28
C PHE A 84 3.11 -4.85 8.79
N ILE A 85 1.82 -4.49 8.76
CA ILE A 85 1.36 -3.15 9.20
C ILE A 85 1.34 -3.06 10.73
N GLN A 86 0.88 -4.11 11.43
CA GLN A 86 0.82 -4.12 12.90
C GLN A 86 2.19 -3.92 13.57
N ASN A 87 3.26 -4.48 13.00
CA ASN A 87 4.59 -4.47 13.61
C ASN A 87 5.37 -3.18 13.37
N ASN A 88 4.98 -2.34 12.39
CA ASN A 88 5.77 -1.18 11.97
C ASN A 88 5.01 0.15 12.04
N LEU A 89 3.70 0.13 12.31
CA LEU A 89 2.90 1.35 12.38
C LEU A 89 2.20 1.46 13.73
N SER A 90 2.89 2.08 14.70
CA SER A 90 2.27 2.51 15.95
C SER A 90 1.61 3.88 15.71
N ILE A 91 0.33 3.89 15.35
CA ILE A 91 -0.48 5.11 15.35
C ILE A 91 -0.92 5.31 16.80
N LYS A 92 -0.23 6.19 17.52
CA LYS A 92 -0.68 6.70 18.83
C LYS A 92 -1.72 7.80 18.65
#